data_AF-A0A5D4KGV9-F1
#
_entry.id   AF-A0A5D4KGV9-F1
#
_cell.length_a   1.000
_cell.length_b   1.000
_cell.length_c   1.000
_cell.angle_alpha   90.00
_cell.angle_beta   90.00
_cell.angle_gamma   90.00
#
_symmetry.space_group_name_H-M   'P 1'
#
loop_
_entity.id
_entity.type
_entity.pdbx_description
1 polymer ?
#
loop_
_entity_poly.entity_id
_entity_poly.type
_entity_poly.pdbx_seq_one_letter_code
_entity_poly.pdbx_strand_id
1 'polypeptide(L)'
;MVSNPEEMIEIDSCCSSDEERKSHHSDKVKSNLVTRLNRIEGQIRGIKRLIENDTYCDDVITQISATQSAMNSVAKLLLEGHMKTCVLERIQEGDTEVLDEVLVTIQKLMKK
;
A
#
# COMPACT_ATOMS: atom_id res chain seq x y z
N MET A 1 32.33 -1.84 21.06
CA MET A 1 32.28 -0.83 19.98
C MET A 1 31.46 -1.45 18.87
N VAL A 2 30.35 -0.80 18.56
CA VAL A 2 29.25 -1.30 17.73
C VAL A 2 29.69 -1.28 16.28
N SER A 3 29.69 -2.43 15.61
CA SER A 3 29.74 -2.50 14.15
C SER A 3 28.30 -2.40 13.65
N ASN A 4 28.00 -1.29 12.97
CA ASN A 4 26.69 -0.90 12.46
C ASN A 4 26.22 -1.86 11.35
N PRO A 5 24.98 -2.37 11.37
CA PRO A 5 24.45 -3.27 10.33
C PRO A 5 23.76 -2.55 9.15
N GLU A 6 24.01 -1.25 8.95
CA GLU A 6 23.40 -0.46 7.85
C GLU A 6 24.28 -0.41 6.58
N GLU A 7 24.97 -1.49 6.23
CA GLU A 7 25.62 -1.60 4.92
C GLU A 7 24.72 -2.35 3.93
N MET A 8 24.16 -1.55 3.02
CA MET A 8 23.86 -1.86 1.61
C MET A 8 23.00 -3.09 1.33
N ILE A 9 21.70 -2.86 1.15
CA ILE A 9 20.94 -3.62 0.16
C ILE A 9 20.98 -2.80 -1.13
N GLU A 10 22.08 -2.93 -1.88
CA GLU A 10 22.04 -2.69 -3.31
C GLU A 10 21.09 -3.73 -3.90
N ILE A 11 19.85 -3.32 -4.14
CA ILE A 11 18.92 -4.12 -4.95
C ILE A 11 19.40 -3.92 -6.38
N ASP A 12 20.31 -4.79 -6.80
CA ASP A 12 20.71 -4.95 -8.19
C ASP A 12 19.46 -5.35 -8.98
N SER A 13 18.81 -4.32 -9.52
CA SER A 13 17.71 -4.42 -10.46
C SER A 13 18.28 -4.93 -11.77
N CYS A 14 18.46 -6.24 -11.90
CA CYS A 14 18.90 -6.83 -13.14
C CYS A 14 17.87 -7.82 -13.68
N CYS A 15 16.97 -7.30 -14.53
CA CYS A 15 16.57 -7.93 -15.79
C CYS A 15 15.77 -6.95 -16.65
N SER A 16 16.24 -6.80 -17.88
CA SER A 16 15.95 -5.73 -18.83
C SER A 16 14.63 -5.90 -19.59
N SER A 17 13.72 -4.93 -19.43
CA SER A 17 12.92 -4.34 -20.51
C SER A 17 12.09 -3.17 -19.97
N ASP A 18 12.25 -2.00 -20.59
CA ASP A 18 11.51 -0.76 -20.33
C ASP A 18 10.04 -0.85 -20.79
N GLU A 19 9.29 -1.83 -20.29
CA GLU A 19 7.82 -1.79 -20.33
C GLU A 19 7.29 -1.40 -18.96
N GLU A 20 6.59 -0.27 -18.87
CA GLU A 20 5.95 0.21 -17.64
C GLU A 20 5.15 -0.91 -16.97
N ARG A 21 5.61 -1.43 -15.83
CA ARG A 21 4.87 -2.40 -15.01
C ARG A 21 3.51 -1.79 -14.62
N LYS A 22 2.44 -2.21 -15.31
CA LYS A 22 1.07 -1.72 -15.07
C LYS A 22 0.30 -2.69 -14.21
N SER A 23 -0.53 -2.16 -13.31
CA SER A 23 -1.44 -3.01 -12.55
C SER A 23 -2.55 -3.52 -13.46
N HIS A 24 -2.77 -4.83 -13.48
CA HIS A 24 -3.92 -5.43 -14.13
C HIS A 24 -5.10 -5.49 -13.14
N HIS A 25 -5.97 -4.48 -13.18
CA HIS A 25 -7.20 -4.41 -12.40
C HIS A 25 -8.41 -4.36 -13.33
N SER A 26 -9.47 -5.10 -12.99
CA SER A 26 -10.75 -4.91 -13.67
C SER A 26 -11.31 -3.52 -13.37
N ASP A 27 -12.14 -2.98 -14.27
CA ASP A 27 -12.81 -1.68 -14.07
C ASP A 27 -13.61 -1.63 -12.77
N LYS A 28 -14.19 -2.77 -12.37
CA LYS A 28 -14.90 -2.91 -11.09
C LYS A 28 -13.97 -2.71 -9.90
N VAL A 29 -12.77 -3.31 -9.92
CA VAL A 29 -11.77 -3.14 -8.85
C VAL A 29 -11.27 -1.70 -8.82
N LYS A 30 -10.94 -1.13 -9.99
CA LYS A 30 -10.50 0.26 -10.11
C LYS A 30 -11.55 1.23 -9.55
N SER A 31 -12.81 1.09 -9.95
CA SER A 31 -13.92 1.92 -9.46
C SER A 31 -14.11 1.77 -7.95
N ASN A 32 -14.00 0.55 -7.41
CA ASN A 32 -14.10 0.31 -5.96
C ASN A 32 -12.98 1.01 -5.17
N LEU A 33 -11.74 0.91 -5.65
CA LEU A 33 -10.57 1.56 -5.04
C LEU A 33 -10.74 3.08 -5.04
N VAL A 34 -11.08 3.67 -6.19
CA VAL A 34 -11.32 5.12 -6.31
C VAL A 34 -12.44 5.57 -5.38
N THR A 35 -13.54 4.80 -5.29
CA THR A 35 -14.65 5.13 -4.39
C THR A 35 -14.21 5.15 -2.92
N ARG A 36 -13.34 4.22 -2.49
CA ARG A 36 -12.79 4.20 -1.12
C ARG A 36 -11.86 5.37 -0.88
N LEU A 37 -11.00 5.70 -1.84
CA LEU A 37 -10.09 6.85 -1.76
C LEU A 37 -10.86 8.18 -1.67
N ASN A 38 -11.95 8.35 -2.42
CA ASN A 38 -12.81 9.53 -2.33
C ASN A 38 -13.41 9.71 -0.92
N ARG A 39 -13.76 8.60 -0.25
CA ARG A 39 -14.23 8.64 1.15
C ARG A 39 -13.10 9.07 2.09
N ILE A 40 -11.91 8.52 1.92
CA ILE A 40 -10.72 8.88 2.71
C ILE A 40 -10.36 10.35 2.53
N GLU A 41 -10.43 10.88 1.31
CA GLU A 41 -10.25 12.31 1.04
C GLU A 41 -11.29 13.16 1.79
N GLY A 42 -12.55 12.69 1.86
CA GLY A 42 -13.58 13.26 2.72
C GLY A 42 -13.20 13.27 4.21
N GLN A 43 -12.64 12.18 4.72
CA GLN A 43 -12.16 12.07 6.10
C GLN A 43 -11.00 13.03 6.38
N ILE A 44 -10.02 13.13 5.48
CA ILE A 44 -8.89 14.07 5.61
C ILE A 44 -9.39 15.51 5.67
N ARG A 45 -10.33 15.90 4.79
CA ARG A 45 -10.98 17.22 4.86
C ARG A 45 -11.75 17.42 6.17
N GLY A 46 -12.39 16.38 6.68
CA GLY A 46 -13.05 16.39 7.99
C GLY A 46 -12.08 16.68 9.13
N ILE A 47 -10.97 15.94 9.19
CA ILE A 47 -9.90 16.14 10.19
C ILE A 47 -9.38 17.57 10.15
N LYS A 48 -9.11 18.11 8.96
CA LYS A 48 -8.65 19.50 8.81
C LYS A 48 -9.62 20.49 9.46
N ARG A 49 -10.93 20.33 9.20
CA ARG A 49 -11.96 21.18 9.82
C ARG A 49 -12.04 21.04 11.33
N LEU A 50 -11.85 19.82 11.87
CA LEU A 50 -11.85 19.62 13.32
C LEU A 50 -10.71 20.40 13.98
N ILE A 51 -9.53 20.41 13.35
CA ILE A 51 -8.38 21.20 13.81
C ILE A 51 -8.64 22.71 13.67
N GLU A 52 -9.16 23.16 12.53
CA GLU A 52 -9.52 24.58 12.31
C GLU A 52 -10.57 25.09 13.30
N ASN A 53 -11.38 24.20 13.87
CA ASN A 53 -12.42 24.51 14.85
C ASN A 53 -11.98 24.30 16.31
N ASP A 54 -10.69 24.07 16.57
CA ASP A 54 -10.16 23.79 17.92
C ASP A 54 -10.89 22.63 18.64
N THR A 55 -11.28 21.60 17.88
CA THR A 55 -11.97 20.42 18.43
C THR A 55 -11.05 19.66 19.39
N TYR A 56 -11.64 19.01 20.40
CA TYR A 56 -10.90 18.23 21.38
C TYR A 56 -9.98 17.18 20.72
N CYS A 57 -8.75 17.09 21.23
CA CYS A 57 -7.67 16.32 20.60
C CYS A 57 -8.01 14.84 20.43
N ASP A 58 -8.71 14.24 21.39
CA ASP A 58 -9.07 12.82 21.35
C ASP A 58 -10.04 12.51 20.19
N ASP A 59 -10.93 13.44 19.84
CA ASP A 59 -11.84 13.29 18.71
C ASP A 59 -11.08 13.36 17.38
N VAL A 60 -10.11 14.27 17.27
CA VAL A 60 -9.23 14.39 16.10
C VAL A 60 -8.41 13.11 15.93
N ILE A 61 -7.80 12.61 17.01
CA ILE A 61 -7.01 11.37 17.02
C ILE A 61 -7.88 10.16 16.62
N THR A 62 -9.13 10.13 17.09
CA THR A 62 -10.09 9.09 16.71
C THR A 62 -10.36 9.10 15.21
N GLN A 63 -10.56 10.28 14.61
CA GLN A 63 -10.77 10.40 13.15
C GLN A 63 -9.51 10.05 12.35
N ILE A 64 -8.32 10.41 12.83
CA ILE A 64 -7.05 9.99 12.22
C ILE A 64 -6.93 8.47 12.23
N SER A 65 -7.22 7.82 13.36
CA SER A 65 -7.18 6.36 13.50
C SER A 65 -8.18 5.66 12.56
N ALA A 66 -9.38 6.23 12.40
CA ALA A 66 -10.37 5.76 11.45
C ALA A 66 -9.88 5.89 9.99
N THR A 67 -9.21 6.99 9.67
CA THR A 67 -8.64 7.26 8.33
C THR A 67 -7.50 6.30 8.00
N GLN A 68 -6.59 6.03 8.95
CA GLN A 68 -5.54 5.02 8.81
C GLN A 68 -6.13 3.62 8.59
N SER A 69 -7.18 3.27 9.33
CA SER A 69 -7.88 1.98 9.15
C SER A 69 -8.50 1.85 7.75
N ALA A 70 -9.07 2.93 7.22
CA ALA A 70 -9.61 2.97 5.86
C ALA A 70 -8.49 2.84 4.80
N MET A 71 -7.35 3.51 4.98
CA MET A 71 -6.17 3.36 4.12
C MET A 71 -5.64 1.92 4.12
N ASN A 72 -5.55 1.30 5.29
CA ASN A 72 -5.14 -0.10 5.42
C ASN A 72 -6.11 -1.05 4.69
N SER A 73 -7.41 -0.74 4.69
CA SER A 73 -8.39 -1.52 3.89
C SER A 73 -8.15 -1.39 2.39
N VAL A 74 -7.76 -0.22 1.89
CA VAL A 74 -7.44 -0.02 0.46
C VAL A 74 -6.17 -0.78 0.09
N ALA A 75 -5.13 -0.69 0.92
CA ALA A 75 -3.86 -1.39 0.70
C ALA A 75 -4.05 -2.92 0.66
N LYS A 76 -4.86 -3.48 1.56
CA LYS A 76 -5.21 -4.92 1.54
C LYS A 76 -5.91 -5.35 0.26
N LEU A 77 -6.85 -4.54 -0.24
CA LEU A 77 -7.57 -4.84 -1.48
C LEU A 77 -6.63 -4.80 -2.70
N LEU A 78 -5.70 -3.85 -2.74
CA LEU A 78 -4.66 -3.79 -3.78
C LEU A 78 -3.74 -5.01 -3.73
N LEU A 79 -3.27 -5.39 -2.54
CA LEU A 79 -2.43 -6.58 -2.36
C LEU A 79 -3.16 -7.85 -2.80
N GLU A 80 -4.44 -8.02 -2.42
CA GLU A 80 -5.25 -9.16 -2.85
C GLU A 80 -5.32 -9.25 -4.38
N GLY A 81 -5.53 -8.11 -5.05
CA GLY A 81 -5.51 -8.03 -6.51
C GLY A 81 -4.17 -8.46 -7.09
N HIS A 82 -3.08 -7.92 -6.56
CA HIS A 82 -1.71 -8.23 -7.00
C HIS A 82 -1.37 -9.73 -6.85
N MET A 83 -1.75 -10.33 -5.72
CA MET A 83 -1.52 -11.76 -5.45
C MET A 83 -2.28 -12.67 -6.43
N LYS A 84 -3.50 -12.29 -6.81
CA LYS A 84 -4.39 -13.10 -7.67
C LYS A 84 -4.11 -12.97 -9.16
N THR A 85 -3.37 -11.93 -9.59
CA THR A 85 -3.04 -11.69 -11.00
C THR A 85 -1.53 -11.81 -11.21
N CYS A 86 -0.79 -10.72 -11.05
CA CYS A 86 0.62 -10.63 -11.42
C CYS A 86 1.50 -11.69 -10.75
N VAL A 87 1.28 -11.95 -9.46
CA VAL A 87 2.08 -12.94 -8.71
C VAL A 87 1.75 -14.36 -9.16
N LEU A 88 0.47 -14.67 -9.33
CA LEU A 88 0.03 -15.99 -9.77
C LEU A 88 0.52 -16.32 -11.18
N GLU A 89 0.46 -15.34 -12.10
CA GLU A 89 0.96 -15.45 -13.48
C GLU A 89 2.46 -15.75 -13.49
N ARG A 90 3.28 -14.97 -12.76
CA ARG A 90 4.73 -15.20 -12.68
C ARG A 90 5.10 -16.57 -12.08
N ILE A 91 4.41 -17.00 -11.03
CA ILE A 91 4.62 -18.34 -10.46
C ILE A 91 4.31 -19.44 -11.48
N GLN A 92 3.24 -19.28 -12.28
CA GLN A 92 2.89 -20.25 -13.33
C GLN A 92 3.91 -20.29 -14.47
N GLU A 93 4.59 -19.17 -14.73
CA GLU A 93 5.69 -19.05 -15.68
C GLU A 93 7.02 -19.59 -15.13
N GLY A 94 7.06 -20.02 -13.87
CA GLY A 94 8.23 -20.58 -13.21
C GLY A 94 9.15 -19.54 -12.56
N ASP A 95 8.72 -18.27 -12.52
CA ASP A 95 9.43 -17.19 -11.85
C ASP A 95 9.05 -17.16 -10.37
N THR A 96 9.94 -17.74 -9.55
CA THR A 96 9.77 -17.77 -8.10
C THR A 96 10.32 -16.54 -7.39
N GLU A 97 11.10 -15.69 -8.06
CA GLU A 97 11.70 -14.46 -7.47
C GLU A 97 10.62 -13.46 -7.07
N VAL A 98 9.45 -13.52 -7.71
CA VAL A 98 8.27 -12.73 -7.34
C VAL A 98 7.87 -12.91 -5.87
N LEU A 99 8.18 -14.04 -5.25
CA LEU A 99 7.87 -14.28 -3.83
C LEU A 99 8.67 -13.34 -2.91
N ASP A 100 9.93 -13.06 -3.25
CA ASP A 100 10.76 -12.12 -2.48
C ASP A 100 10.23 -10.69 -2.60
N GLU A 101 9.76 -10.30 -3.80
CA GLU A 101 9.09 -9.00 -4.01
C GLU A 101 7.82 -8.85 -3.15
N VAL A 102 7.03 -9.92 -3.07
CA VAL A 102 5.82 -9.96 -2.23
C VAL A 102 6.17 -9.86 -0.75
N LEU A 103 7.21 -10.55 -0.29
CA LEU A 103 7.67 -10.46 1.10
C LEU A 103 8.06 -9.01 1.47
N VAL A 104 8.80 -8.32 0.60
CA VAL A 104 9.14 -6.91 0.79
C VAL A 104 7.88 -6.04 0.86
N THR A 105 6.90 -6.31 0.00
CA THR A 105 5.63 -5.57 -0.03
C THR A 105 4.83 -5.77 1.26
N ILE A 106 4.73 -7.00 1.76
CA ILE A 106 4.05 -7.32 3.01
C ILE A 106 4.74 -6.64 4.19
N GLN A 107 6.08 -6.66 4.24
CA GLN A 107 6.84 -5.97 5.29
C GLN A 107 6.52 -4.46 5.32
N LYS A 108 6.39 -3.80 4.17
CA LYS A 108 5.98 -2.39 4.11
C LYS A 108 4.58 -2.14 4.70
N LEU A 109 3.65 -3.08 4.53
CA LEU A 109 2.29 -2.96 5.06
C LEU A 109 2.19 -3.26 6.56
N MET A 110 3.13 -4.03 7.11
CA MET A 110 3.15 -4.41 8.53
C MET A 110 3.89 -3.39 9.41
N LYS A 111 4.74 -2.53 8.83
CA LYS A 111 5.41 -1.45 9.57
C LYS A 111 4.35 -0.49 10.11
N LYS A 112 4.22 -0.45 11.44
CA LYS A 112 3.45 0.54 12.19
C LYS A 112 4.30 1.77 12.45
#